data_AF-A0A1B8DVQ1-F1
#
_entry.id   AF-A0A1B8DVQ1-F1
#
_cell.length_a   1.000
_cell.length_b   1.000
_cell.length_c   1.000
_cell.angle_alpha   90.00
_cell.angle_beta   90.00
_cell.angle_gamma   90.00
#
_symmetry.space_group_name_H-M   'P 1'
#
loop_
_entity.id
_entity.type
_entity.pdbx_description
1 polymer ?
#
loop_
_entity_poly.entity_id
_entity_poly.type
_entity_poly.pdbx_seq_one_letter_code
_entity_poly.pdbx_strand_id
1 'polypeptide(L)'
;MLTQPFVVLKASMRLIFRAGYLRRKVMLAVAALALFWLLLSSVQQPPCIDPEFGLVRNTTSESRYAIATFLTGGNKKSLNAKDLDSNPYNIATRVLAYQLLHAEETRCNASVDFVVLVTSNVPKHTRDQLTADGAVVVEAKDIPLSWWVSTGVTRWKDQFLKLRLFEMTQYDRVLFIDADTLIRGKLDEIFNELEVQNPAQTLFQRTRRTDEAPLPAQYMFAARSDNQLTGERRHPFPPLNAEVFSAGFWIAAPSQELFDYFLSILKHYRRFDPHTMEQSLLNYAFRRDGPMPWREMHYKWSATWPNTGDVEGHVVTLHEKFWKTGPKDLRKLWREQKGNMQRYFSKHGN
;
A
#
# COMPACT_ATOMS: atom_id res chain seq x y z
N MET A 1 -78.28 -42.03 -30.55
CA MET A 1 -77.07 -42.83 -30.84
C MET A 1 -75.94 -41.89 -31.21
N LEU A 2 -75.15 -41.42 -30.24
CA LEU A 2 -73.91 -40.68 -30.50
C LEU A 2 -72.80 -41.72 -30.67
N THR A 3 -72.28 -41.79 -31.89
CA THR A 3 -71.33 -42.79 -32.38
C THR A 3 -70.02 -42.76 -31.58
N GLN A 4 -69.53 -43.94 -31.21
CA GLN A 4 -68.26 -44.22 -30.49
C GLN A 4 -67.00 -43.40 -30.87
N PRO A 5 -66.76 -42.90 -32.10
CA PRO A 5 -65.57 -42.10 -32.44
C PRO A 5 -65.36 -40.82 -31.60
N PHE A 6 -66.41 -40.18 -31.09
CA PHE A 6 -66.28 -38.93 -30.33
C PHE A 6 -65.76 -39.10 -28.89
N VAL A 7 -65.98 -40.27 -28.28
CA VAL A 7 -65.50 -40.58 -26.92
C VAL A 7 -63.99 -40.86 -26.94
N VAL A 8 -63.52 -41.55 -27.98
CA VAL A 8 -62.10 -41.87 -28.18
C VAL A 8 -61.29 -40.59 -28.41
N LEU A 9 -61.77 -39.65 -29.22
CA LEU A 9 -61.08 -38.39 -29.51
C LEU A 9 -60.92 -37.49 -28.25
N LYS A 10 -61.96 -37.41 -27.41
CA LYS A 10 -61.92 -36.68 -26.13
C LYS A 10 -60.96 -37.32 -25.11
N ALA A 11 -60.91 -38.65 -25.06
CA ALA A 11 -59.98 -39.38 -24.20
C ALA A 11 -58.52 -39.15 -24.64
N SER A 12 -58.25 -39.23 -25.94
CA SER A 12 -56.93 -38.96 -26.54
C SER A 12 -56.45 -37.52 -26.31
N MET A 13 -57.33 -36.52 -26.48
CA MET A 13 -56.97 -35.12 -26.15
C MET A 13 -56.66 -34.94 -24.66
N ARG A 14 -57.47 -35.50 -23.75
CA ARG A 14 -57.20 -35.43 -22.31
C ARG A 14 -55.88 -36.09 -21.92
N LEU A 15 -55.51 -37.18 -22.60
CA LEU A 15 -54.24 -37.86 -22.39
C LEU A 15 -53.05 -36.99 -22.86
N ILE A 16 -53.17 -36.34 -24.02
CA ILE A 16 -52.16 -35.42 -24.56
C ILE A 16 -51.99 -34.19 -23.66
N PHE A 17 -53.09 -33.59 -23.18
CA PHE A 17 -53.04 -32.46 -22.24
C PHE A 17 -52.44 -32.87 -20.88
N ARG A 18 -52.78 -34.05 -20.35
CA ARG A 18 -52.16 -34.59 -19.12
C ARG A 18 -50.68 -34.88 -19.31
N ALA A 19 -50.29 -35.45 -20.45
CA ALA A 19 -48.89 -35.71 -20.78
C ALA A 19 -48.08 -34.41 -20.93
N GLY A 20 -48.63 -33.37 -21.58
CA GLY A 20 -48.02 -32.04 -21.67
C GLY A 20 -47.90 -31.34 -20.31
N TYR A 21 -48.93 -31.44 -19.47
CA TYR A 21 -48.92 -30.90 -18.10
C TYR A 21 -47.90 -31.60 -17.21
N LEU A 22 -47.82 -32.93 -17.28
CA LEU A 22 -46.85 -33.73 -16.55
C LEU A 22 -45.41 -33.43 -17.02
N ARG A 23 -45.20 -33.30 -18.33
CA ARG A 23 -43.91 -32.91 -18.92
C ARG A 23 -43.46 -31.52 -18.44
N ARG A 24 -44.38 -30.55 -18.33
CA ARG A 24 -44.08 -29.22 -17.79
C ARG A 24 -43.71 -29.25 -16.30
N LYS A 25 -44.40 -30.07 -15.50
CA LYS A 25 -44.04 -30.27 -14.07
C LYS A 25 -42.68 -30.94 -13.91
N VAL A 26 -42.36 -31.93 -14.72
CA VAL A 26 -41.05 -32.60 -14.72
C VAL A 26 -39.95 -31.61 -15.12
N MET A 27 -40.15 -30.79 -16.15
CA MET A 27 -39.18 -29.77 -16.55
C MET A 27 -38.94 -28.72 -15.45
N LEU A 28 -40.00 -28.27 -14.77
CA LEU A 28 -39.88 -27.34 -13.65
C LEU A 28 -39.15 -27.97 -12.44
N ALA A 29 -39.44 -29.25 -12.14
CA ALA A 29 -38.74 -29.97 -11.08
C ALA A 29 -37.26 -30.16 -11.41
N VAL A 30 -36.91 -30.50 -12.65
CA VAL A 30 -35.51 -30.61 -13.10
C VAL A 30 -34.82 -29.25 -13.06
N ALA A 31 -35.47 -28.16 -13.47
CA ALA A 31 -34.90 -26.82 -13.39
C ALA A 31 -34.68 -26.38 -11.92
N ALA A 32 -35.63 -26.68 -11.03
CA ALA A 32 -35.49 -26.40 -9.60
C ALA A 32 -34.37 -27.23 -8.96
N LEU A 33 -34.26 -28.52 -9.31
CA LEU A 33 -33.16 -29.38 -8.88
C LEU A 33 -31.82 -28.92 -9.44
N ALA A 34 -31.75 -28.43 -10.68
CA ALA A 34 -30.55 -27.86 -11.27
C ALA A 34 -30.13 -26.55 -10.59
N LEU A 35 -31.09 -25.66 -10.29
CA LEU A 35 -30.85 -24.43 -9.52
C LEU A 35 -30.41 -24.73 -8.09
N PHE A 36 -31.04 -25.69 -7.43
CA PHE A 36 -30.68 -26.13 -6.09
C PHE A 36 -29.32 -26.82 -6.08
N TRP A 37 -29.01 -27.64 -7.09
CA TRP A 37 -27.70 -28.23 -7.27
C TRP A 37 -26.65 -27.17 -7.57
N LEU A 38 -26.92 -26.16 -8.40
CA LEU A 38 -26.01 -25.03 -8.62
C LEU A 38 -25.77 -24.23 -7.34
N LEU A 39 -26.82 -23.99 -6.54
CA LEU A 39 -26.70 -23.34 -5.23
C LEU A 39 -25.87 -24.17 -4.24
N LEU A 40 -26.10 -25.48 -4.16
CA LEU A 40 -25.32 -26.38 -3.30
C LEU A 40 -23.89 -26.61 -3.80
N SER A 41 -23.68 -26.64 -5.11
CA SER A 41 -22.35 -26.77 -5.73
C SER A 41 -21.57 -25.46 -5.68
N SER A 42 -22.27 -24.33 -5.46
CA SER A 42 -21.66 -23.02 -5.20
C SER A 42 -21.21 -22.83 -3.76
N VAL A 43 -21.39 -23.83 -2.89
CA VAL A 43 -20.70 -23.90 -1.60
C VAL A 43 -19.22 -24.07 -1.90
N GLN A 44 -18.54 -22.94 -2.10
CA GLN A 44 -17.09 -22.88 -2.18
C GLN A 44 -16.56 -23.57 -0.92
N GLN A 45 -15.71 -24.58 -1.09
CA GLN A 45 -14.98 -25.11 0.06
C GLN A 45 -14.30 -23.94 0.75
N PRO A 46 -14.36 -23.85 2.10
CA PRO A 46 -13.60 -22.82 2.80
C PRO A 46 -12.15 -22.93 2.34
N PRO A 47 -11.52 -21.81 1.97
CA PRO A 47 -10.15 -21.84 1.47
C PRO A 47 -9.27 -22.59 2.48
N CYS A 48 -8.39 -23.46 2.01
CA CYS A 48 -7.39 -24.09 2.87
C CYS A 48 -6.59 -22.96 3.55
N ILE A 49 -6.75 -22.82 4.86
CA ILE A 49 -5.97 -21.90 5.68
C ILE A 49 -4.74 -22.69 6.12
N ASP A 50 -3.59 -22.34 5.57
CA ASP A 50 -2.32 -22.83 6.07
C ASP A 50 -1.85 -21.89 7.20
N PRO A 51 -1.84 -22.33 8.47
CA PRO A 51 -1.45 -21.50 9.59
C PRO A 51 0.04 -21.13 9.57
N GLU A 52 0.86 -21.83 8.78
CA GLU A 52 2.31 -21.60 8.67
C GLU A 52 2.68 -20.75 7.44
N PHE A 53 1.71 -20.43 6.58
CA PHE A 53 1.97 -19.67 5.36
C PHE A 53 2.18 -18.19 5.65
N GLY A 54 3.33 -17.62 5.30
CA GLY A 54 3.61 -16.19 5.44
C GLY A 54 3.63 -15.71 6.90
N LEU A 55 4.38 -16.41 7.75
CA LEU A 55 4.63 -15.97 9.12
C LEU A 55 5.62 -14.80 9.14
N VAL A 56 5.38 -13.85 10.04
CA VAL A 56 6.30 -12.74 10.32
C VAL A 56 6.59 -12.72 11.82
N ARG A 57 7.84 -12.49 12.20
CA ARG A 57 8.24 -12.56 13.61
C ARG A 57 7.92 -11.27 14.38
N ASN A 58 7.74 -11.43 15.70
CA ASN A 58 7.83 -10.33 16.66
C ASN A 58 9.22 -9.69 16.58
N THR A 59 9.30 -8.38 16.79
CA THR A 59 10.60 -7.72 16.87
C THR A 59 11.30 -8.00 18.21
N THR A 60 12.62 -7.97 18.20
CA THR A 60 13.48 -8.18 19.37
C THR A 60 14.58 -7.12 19.42
N SER A 61 15.48 -7.19 20.40
CA SER A 61 16.68 -6.32 20.44
C SER A 61 17.60 -6.51 19.22
N GLU A 62 17.57 -7.70 18.61
CA GLU A 62 18.39 -8.06 17.45
C GLU A 62 17.69 -7.75 16.12
N SER A 63 16.51 -7.14 16.16
CA SER A 63 15.75 -6.83 14.95
C SER A 63 16.45 -5.78 14.11
N ARG A 64 16.40 -5.97 12.79
CA ARG A 64 16.92 -5.02 11.81
C ARG A 64 15.79 -4.19 11.24
N TYR A 65 16.00 -2.88 11.18
CA TYR A 65 15.00 -1.95 10.69
C TYR A 65 15.52 -1.17 9.49
N ALA A 66 14.60 -0.72 8.65
CA ALA A 66 14.90 0.26 7.63
C ALA A 66 13.89 1.40 7.63
N ILE A 67 14.37 2.60 7.35
CA ILE A 67 13.55 3.72 6.90
C ILE A 67 13.81 3.86 5.41
N ALA A 68 12.79 3.66 4.59
CA ALA A 68 12.87 3.66 3.14
C ALA A 68 12.21 4.90 2.54
N THR A 69 12.79 5.40 1.45
CA THR A 69 12.15 6.39 0.56
C THR A 69 12.29 5.96 -0.89
N PHE A 70 11.63 6.67 -1.81
CA PHE A 70 11.63 6.35 -3.23
C PHE A 70 12.03 7.54 -4.09
N LEU A 71 12.99 7.34 -5.00
CA LEU A 71 13.43 8.33 -5.97
C LEU A 71 13.30 7.78 -7.40
N THR A 72 12.48 8.44 -8.21
CA THR A 72 12.30 8.09 -9.63
C THR A 72 12.98 9.10 -10.57
N GLY A 73 13.57 8.59 -11.65
CA GLY A 73 13.99 9.38 -12.82
C GLY A 73 12.83 9.90 -13.68
N GLY A 74 11.61 9.49 -13.37
CA GLY A 74 10.39 9.81 -14.09
C GLY A 74 10.37 9.21 -15.50
N ASN A 75 9.61 9.82 -16.41
CA ASN A 75 9.31 9.21 -17.70
C ASN A 75 10.44 9.26 -18.74
N LYS A 76 11.55 9.94 -18.44
CA LYS A 76 12.67 10.04 -19.37
C LYS A 76 13.40 8.69 -19.36
N LYS A 77 13.52 8.05 -20.52
CA LYS A 77 14.25 6.77 -20.65
C LYS A 77 15.72 6.87 -20.21
N SER A 78 16.31 8.06 -20.31
CA SER A 78 17.64 8.37 -19.79
C SER A 78 17.66 9.81 -19.28
N LEU A 79 18.21 10.00 -18.08
CA LEU A 79 18.51 11.29 -17.50
C LEU A 79 20.01 11.52 -17.54
N ASN A 80 20.44 12.74 -17.82
CA ASN A 80 21.81 13.13 -17.50
C ASN A 80 21.90 13.52 -16.00
N ALA A 81 23.12 13.58 -15.46
CA ALA A 81 23.35 13.95 -14.06
C ALA A 81 22.70 15.32 -13.69
N LYS A 82 22.87 16.32 -14.56
CA LYS A 82 22.39 17.69 -14.34
C LYS A 82 20.87 17.80 -14.21
N ASP A 83 20.12 16.95 -14.91
CA ASP A 83 18.66 16.92 -14.84
C ASP A 83 18.16 16.54 -13.45
N LEU A 84 18.91 15.69 -12.72
CA LEU A 84 18.53 15.20 -11.40
C LEU A 84 19.18 15.99 -10.25
N ASP A 85 20.32 16.64 -10.49
CA ASP A 85 20.99 17.50 -9.50
C ASP A 85 20.11 18.63 -8.97
N SER A 86 19.37 19.27 -9.88
CA SER A 86 18.44 20.35 -9.55
C SER A 86 17.03 19.87 -9.21
N ASN A 87 16.77 18.56 -9.32
CA ASN A 87 15.44 18.01 -9.07
C ASN A 87 15.10 18.12 -7.58
N PRO A 88 13.96 18.72 -7.22
CA PRO A 88 13.59 18.90 -5.83
C PRO A 88 13.43 17.60 -5.05
N TYR A 89 13.01 16.50 -5.70
CA TYR A 89 12.90 15.18 -5.07
C TYR A 89 14.27 14.59 -4.74
N ASN A 90 15.25 14.70 -5.64
CA ASN A 90 16.61 14.26 -5.34
C ASN A 90 17.20 15.07 -4.18
N ILE A 91 17.04 16.41 -4.22
CA ILE A 91 17.44 17.28 -3.10
C ILE A 91 16.74 16.86 -1.80
N ALA A 92 15.46 16.53 -1.86
CA ALA A 92 14.68 16.14 -0.70
C ALA A 92 15.11 14.78 -0.14
N THR A 93 15.40 13.80 -0.99
CA THR A 93 16.01 12.51 -0.60
C THR A 93 17.35 12.73 0.11
N ARG A 94 18.19 13.65 -0.38
CA ARG A 94 19.46 14.00 0.29
C ARG A 94 19.24 14.72 1.63
N VAL A 95 18.20 15.54 1.75
CA VAL A 95 17.80 16.13 3.03
C VAL A 95 17.38 15.03 4.00
N LEU A 96 16.59 14.04 3.57
CA LEU A 96 16.25 12.88 4.41
C LEU A 96 17.49 12.10 4.86
N ALA A 97 18.44 11.81 3.96
CA ALA A 97 19.71 11.18 4.33
C ALA A 97 20.44 11.98 5.42
N TYR A 98 20.55 13.30 5.24
CA TYR A 98 21.12 14.18 6.25
C TYR A 98 20.39 14.11 7.59
N GLN A 99 19.06 14.24 7.58
CA GLN A 99 18.27 14.23 8.82
C GLN A 99 18.34 12.90 9.55
N LEU A 100 18.29 11.78 8.83
CA LEU A 100 18.23 10.44 9.42
C LEU A 100 19.60 9.90 9.83
N LEU A 101 20.68 10.30 9.17
CA LEU A 101 22.00 9.72 9.38
C LEU A 101 22.96 10.67 10.12
N HIS A 102 22.79 11.98 9.99
CA HIS A 102 23.84 12.95 10.32
C HIS A 102 23.42 14.06 11.27
N ALA A 103 22.19 14.55 11.20
CA ALA A 103 21.71 15.65 12.03
C ALA A 103 21.57 15.21 13.50
N GLU A 104 22.15 15.96 14.43
CA GLU A 104 22.21 15.57 15.85
C GLU A 104 20.83 15.37 16.48
N GLU A 105 19.87 16.20 16.07
CA GLU A 105 18.51 16.23 16.62
C GLU A 105 17.61 15.11 16.11
N THR A 106 17.92 14.54 14.93
CA THR A 106 17.01 13.61 14.24
C THR A 106 17.67 12.30 13.81
N ARG A 107 19.01 12.18 13.90
CA ARG A 107 19.73 10.98 13.48
C ARG A 107 19.23 9.74 14.23
N CYS A 108 18.99 8.69 13.47
CA CYS A 108 18.62 7.39 13.97
C CYS A 108 19.84 6.67 14.55
N ASN A 109 19.56 5.68 15.40
CA ASN A 109 20.59 4.76 15.87
C ASN A 109 21.09 3.82 14.74
N ALA A 110 22.23 3.17 14.98
CA ALA A 110 22.92 2.36 13.98
C ALA A 110 22.21 1.05 13.57
N SER A 111 21.11 0.64 14.22
CA SER A 111 20.33 -0.53 13.82
C SER A 111 19.30 -0.24 12.72
N VAL A 112 19.17 1.03 12.31
CA VAL A 112 18.22 1.50 11.30
C VAL A 112 18.95 1.91 10.03
N ASP A 113 18.78 1.14 8.96
CA ASP A 113 19.31 1.52 7.64
C ASP A 113 18.42 2.58 6.99
N PHE A 114 19.01 3.59 6.34
CA PHE A 114 18.28 4.47 5.43
C PHE A 114 18.34 3.93 4.00
N VAL A 115 17.22 3.40 3.50
CA VAL A 115 17.12 2.79 2.18
C VAL A 115 16.56 3.78 1.17
N VAL A 116 17.22 3.94 0.03
CA VAL A 116 16.66 4.69 -1.10
C VAL A 116 16.37 3.73 -2.24
N LEU A 117 15.09 3.45 -2.45
CA LEU A 117 14.63 2.68 -3.59
C LEU A 117 14.66 3.58 -4.84
N VAL A 118 15.31 3.14 -5.92
CA VAL A 118 15.48 3.93 -7.14
C VAL A 118 14.98 3.19 -8.39
N THR A 119 14.52 3.94 -9.38
CA THR A 119 14.27 3.39 -10.72
C THR A 119 15.59 3.21 -11.49
N SER A 120 15.60 2.28 -12.45
CA SER A 120 16.79 1.98 -13.28
C SER A 120 17.33 3.17 -14.08
N ASN A 121 16.47 4.14 -14.40
CA ASN A 121 16.84 5.37 -15.11
C ASN A 121 17.37 6.50 -14.20
N VAL A 122 17.53 6.27 -12.89
CA VAL A 122 18.29 7.18 -12.02
C VAL A 122 19.79 7.07 -12.38
N PRO A 123 20.46 8.18 -12.76
CA PRO A 123 21.85 8.16 -13.19
C PRO A 123 22.78 7.55 -12.14
N LYS A 124 23.81 6.80 -12.58
CA LYS A 124 24.79 6.17 -11.68
C LYS A 124 25.41 7.19 -10.72
N HIS A 125 25.82 8.35 -11.22
CA HIS A 125 26.35 9.44 -10.40
C HIS A 125 25.41 9.81 -9.23
N THR A 126 24.08 9.84 -9.45
CA THR A 126 23.13 10.20 -8.39
C THR A 126 23.02 9.08 -7.37
N ARG A 127 23.03 7.82 -7.82
CA ARG A 127 23.08 6.65 -6.93
C ARG A 127 24.35 6.65 -6.09
N ASP A 128 25.50 6.89 -6.72
CA ASP A 128 26.80 6.98 -6.05
C ASP A 128 26.81 8.11 -5.00
N GLN A 129 26.23 9.27 -5.32
CA GLN A 129 26.08 10.38 -4.37
C GLN A 129 25.21 10.00 -3.17
N LEU A 130 24.09 9.31 -3.38
CA LEU A 130 23.23 8.85 -2.29
C LEU A 130 23.93 7.82 -1.41
N THR A 131 24.72 6.91 -2.01
CA THR A 131 25.58 5.99 -1.26
C THR A 131 26.65 6.74 -0.45
N ALA A 132 27.28 7.75 -1.04
CA ALA A 132 28.27 8.60 -0.35
C ALA A 132 27.63 9.43 0.78
N ASP A 133 26.36 9.81 0.65
CA ASP A 133 25.57 10.44 1.71
C ASP A 133 25.21 9.44 2.84
N GLY A 134 25.51 8.14 2.68
CA GLY A 134 25.32 7.08 3.66
C GLY A 134 24.08 6.19 3.45
N ALA A 135 23.33 6.39 2.37
CA ALA A 135 22.13 5.59 2.09
C ALA A 135 22.46 4.21 1.51
N VAL A 136 21.62 3.23 1.83
CA VAL A 136 21.58 1.94 1.13
C VAL A 136 20.72 2.11 -0.12
N VAL A 137 21.36 2.23 -1.29
CA VAL A 137 20.66 2.44 -2.57
C VAL A 137 20.27 1.10 -3.18
N VAL A 138 18.96 0.89 -3.40
CA VAL A 138 18.42 -0.34 -4.00
C VAL A 138 17.71 -0.01 -5.30
N GLU A 139 18.14 -0.62 -6.41
CA GLU A 139 17.44 -0.49 -7.69
C GLU A 139 16.20 -1.40 -7.70
N ALA A 140 15.03 -0.81 -7.93
CA ALA A 140 13.76 -1.52 -8.04
C ALA A 140 13.62 -2.18 -9.40
N LYS A 141 13.28 -3.48 -9.40
CA LYS A 141 12.85 -4.18 -10.61
C LYS A 141 11.44 -3.75 -11.00
N ASP A 142 11.22 -3.55 -12.30
CA ASP A 142 9.91 -3.21 -12.84
C ASP A 142 8.80 -4.16 -12.35
N ILE A 143 7.61 -3.61 -12.13
CA ILE A 143 6.41 -4.39 -11.78
C ILE A 143 5.52 -4.47 -13.02
N PRO A 144 5.08 -5.67 -13.44
CA PRO A 144 4.16 -5.80 -14.57
C PRO A 144 2.80 -5.21 -14.20
N LEU A 145 2.42 -4.12 -14.87
CA LEU A 145 1.13 -3.46 -14.66
C LEU A 145 0.15 -3.84 -15.77
N SER A 146 -1.05 -4.24 -15.38
CA SER A 146 -2.14 -4.52 -16.32
C SER A 146 -2.66 -3.22 -16.93
N TRP A 147 -3.18 -3.28 -18.16
CA TRP A 147 -3.62 -2.11 -18.93
C TRP A 147 -4.62 -1.20 -18.20
N TRP A 148 -5.42 -1.77 -17.28
CA TRP A 148 -6.45 -1.05 -16.55
C TRP A 148 -5.93 -0.27 -15.35
N VAL A 149 -4.78 -0.70 -14.81
CA VAL A 149 -4.04 0.07 -13.82
C VAL A 149 -3.41 1.19 -14.63
N SER A 150 -4.07 2.34 -14.68
CA SER A 150 -3.61 3.50 -15.41
C SER A 150 -4.22 4.73 -14.79
N THR A 151 -3.45 5.81 -14.73
CA THR A 151 -3.96 7.10 -14.30
C THR A 151 -3.68 8.15 -15.36
N GLY A 152 -4.37 9.29 -15.28
CA GLY A 152 -4.10 10.44 -16.15
C GLY A 152 -2.77 11.15 -15.85
N VAL A 153 -2.02 10.70 -14.84
CA VAL A 153 -0.72 11.28 -14.46
C VAL A 153 0.38 10.65 -15.33
N THR A 154 1.56 11.26 -15.43
CA THR A 154 2.63 10.75 -16.29
C THR A 154 3.51 9.71 -15.60
N ARG A 155 3.76 9.81 -14.27
CA ARG A 155 4.73 9.01 -13.49
C ARG A 155 4.12 7.93 -12.58
N TRP A 156 2.85 7.60 -12.80
CA TRP A 156 2.07 6.75 -11.90
C TRP A 156 2.60 5.30 -11.81
N LYS A 157 3.22 4.79 -12.88
CA LYS A 157 3.74 3.42 -12.94
C LYS A 157 4.82 3.19 -11.89
N ASP A 158 5.73 4.15 -11.77
CA ASP A 158 6.89 4.05 -10.89
C ASP A 158 6.48 3.97 -9.42
N GLN A 159 5.32 4.52 -9.05
CA GLN A 159 4.86 4.48 -7.66
C GLN A 159 4.57 3.05 -7.18
N PHE A 160 4.15 2.16 -8.08
CA PHE A 160 3.97 0.74 -7.73
C PHE A 160 5.29 0.06 -7.34
N LEU A 161 6.45 0.58 -7.76
CA LEU A 161 7.74 0.00 -7.39
C LEU A 161 8.00 0.05 -5.88
N LYS A 162 7.32 0.94 -5.13
CA LYS A 162 7.33 0.93 -3.65
C LYS A 162 6.91 -0.42 -3.07
N LEU A 163 6.10 -1.21 -3.79
CA LEU A 163 5.74 -2.56 -3.37
C LEU A 163 6.95 -3.50 -3.26
N ARG A 164 8.07 -3.21 -3.95
CA ARG A 164 9.33 -3.97 -3.83
C ARG A 164 9.93 -3.92 -2.42
N LEU A 165 9.52 -2.96 -1.58
CA LEU A 165 9.92 -2.92 -0.17
C LEU A 165 9.44 -4.13 0.62
N PHE A 166 8.36 -4.79 0.18
CA PHE A 166 7.86 -6.02 0.81
C PHE A 166 8.74 -7.25 0.51
N GLU A 167 9.61 -7.19 -0.49
CA GLU A 167 10.59 -8.26 -0.75
C GLU A 167 11.85 -8.12 0.12
N MET A 168 12.00 -7.04 0.89
CA MET A 168 13.21 -6.78 1.70
C MET A 168 13.18 -7.54 3.04
N THR A 169 13.03 -8.86 2.98
CA THR A 169 12.88 -9.75 4.14
C THR A 169 14.12 -9.88 5.03
N GLN A 170 15.23 -9.23 4.66
CA GLN A 170 16.36 -9.01 5.57
C GLN A 170 16.06 -8.00 6.70
N TYR A 171 14.98 -7.22 6.57
CA TYR A 171 14.48 -6.31 7.60
C TYR A 171 13.25 -6.89 8.28
N ASP A 172 13.16 -6.69 9.59
CA ASP A 172 11.98 -7.04 10.36
C ASP A 172 10.87 -6.04 10.15
N ARG A 173 11.22 -4.75 10.06
CA ARG A 173 10.28 -3.65 9.82
C ARG A 173 10.89 -2.66 8.86
N VAL A 174 10.09 -2.23 7.90
CA VAL A 174 10.42 -1.15 6.96
C VAL A 174 9.39 -0.06 7.14
N LEU A 175 9.83 1.11 7.59
CA LEU A 175 9.05 2.34 7.54
C LEU A 175 9.28 2.99 6.18
N PHE A 176 8.23 3.20 5.39
CA PHE A 176 8.29 4.02 4.20
C PHE A 176 7.88 5.46 4.51
N ILE A 177 8.68 6.42 4.03
CA ILE A 177 8.35 7.85 3.99
C ILE A 177 8.58 8.43 2.60
N ASP A 178 7.63 9.23 2.11
CA ASP A 178 7.81 9.95 0.85
C ASP A 178 8.93 10.99 0.96
N ALA A 179 9.63 11.27 -0.15
CA ALA A 179 10.81 12.14 -0.15
C ALA A 179 10.50 13.60 0.24
N ASP A 180 9.25 14.06 0.07
CA ASP A 180 8.69 15.34 0.54
C ASP A 180 8.37 15.39 2.04
N THR A 181 9.03 14.55 2.84
CA THR A 181 8.85 14.54 4.29
C THR A 181 9.91 15.40 4.98
N LEU A 182 9.48 16.28 5.89
CA LEU A 182 10.36 17.01 6.79
C LEU A 182 10.35 16.35 8.17
N ILE A 183 11.52 15.91 8.64
CA ILE A 183 11.68 15.28 9.96
C ILE A 183 11.92 16.35 11.04
N ARG A 184 11.29 16.19 12.20
CA ARG A 184 11.29 17.15 13.33
C ARG A 184 11.73 16.54 14.65
N GLY A 185 11.94 15.22 14.71
CA GLY A 185 12.39 14.50 15.89
C GLY A 185 12.96 13.13 15.53
N LYS A 186 13.34 12.35 16.54
CA LYS A 186 13.86 10.99 16.35
C LYS A 186 12.78 10.05 15.83
N LEU A 187 12.98 9.58 14.59
CA LEU A 187 12.00 8.75 13.91
C LEU A 187 12.16 7.26 14.22
N ASP A 188 13.34 6.82 14.66
CA ASP A 188 13.62 5.41 15.00
C ASP A 188 12.88 4.91 16.24
N GLU A 189 12.41 5.82 17.11
CA GLU A 189 11.55 5.47 18.24
C GLU A 189 10.24 4.78 17.82
N ILE A 190 9.81 4.95 16.56
CA ILE A 190 8.61 4.32 15.99
C ILE A 190 8.65 2.80 16.04
N PHE A 191 9.84 2.21 15.99
CA PHE A 191 10.02 0.75 16.03
C PHE A 191 9.75 0.16 17.41
N ASN A 192 9.61 1.01 18.44
CA ASN A 192 9.27 0.60 19.80
C ASN A 192 7.75 0.62 20.09
N GLU A 193 6.93 1.11 19.16
CA GLU A 193 5.47 1.11 19.33
C GLU A 193 4.93 -0.32 19.30
N LEU A 194 3.98 -0.63 20.19
CA LEU A 194 3.45 -2.00 20.33
C LEU A 194 2.76 -2.49 19.05
N GLU A 195 2.09 -1.59 18.32
CA GLU A 195 1.51 -1.87 17.01
C GLU A 195 2.56 -2.11 15.91
N VAL A 196 3.82 -1.75 16.13
CA VAL A 196 4.91 -2.05 15.20
C VAL A 196 5.58 -3.37 15.59
N GLN A 197 5.80 -3.61 16.88
CA GLN A 197 6.53 -4.79 17.35
C GLN A 197 5.80 -6.10 17.08
N ASN A 198 4.48 -6.13 17.28
CA ASN A 198 3.69 -7.36 17.24
C ASN A 198 2.95 -7.51 15.90
N PRO A 199 3.11 -8.60 15.14
CA PRO A 199 2.26 -8.91 14.00
C PRO A 199 0.81 -9.19 14.39
N ALA A 200 -0.10 -8.93 13.46
CA ALA A 200 -1.51 -9.29 13.54
C ALA A 200 -1.76 -10.62 12.81
N GLN A 201 -2.81 -11.32 13.26
CA GLN A 201 -3.33 -12.50 12.57
C GLN A 201 -4.26 -12.06 11.44
N THR A 202 -4.16 -12.71 10.28
CA THR A 202 -5.11 -12.51 9.19
C THR A 202 -6.49 -13.04 9.57
N LEU A 203 -7.51 -12.22 9.36
CA LEU A 203 -8.89 -12.52 9.71
C LEU A 203 -9.57 -13.29 8.57
N PHE A 204 -9.23 -14.58 8.42
CA PHE A 204 -9.72 -15.43 7.32
C PHE A 204 -11.25 -15.60 7.28
N GLN A 205 -11.95 -15.32 8.39
CA GLN A 205 -13.41 -15.29 8.44
C GLN A 205 -14.03 -14.11 7.69
N ARG A 206 -13.25 -13.08 7.35
CA ARG A 206 -13.73 -11.90 6.59
C ARG A 206 -13.72 -12.17 5.09
N THR A 207 -14.60 -11.47 4.38
CA THR A 207 -14.75 -11.64 2.93
C THR A 207 -13.45 -11.28 2.20
N ARG A 208 -12.92 -12.26 1.47
CA ARG A 208 -11.83 -12.11 0.50
C ARG A 208 -12.30 -12.46 -0.90
N ARG A 209 -11.54 -12.03 -1.90
CA ARG A 209 -11.74 -12.48 -3.27
C ARG A 209 -11.01 -13.81 -3.46
N THR A 210 -11.68 -14.79 -4.05
CA THR A 210 -11.13 -16.15 -4.24
C THR A 210 -10.20 -16.25 -5.44
N ASP A 211 -10.22 -15.25 -6.32
CA ASP A 211 -9.36 -15.16 -7.50
C ASP A 211 -8.03 -14.42 -7.25
N GLU A 212 -7.80 -13.93 -6.03
CA GLU A 212 -6.52 -13.37 -5.58
C GLU A 212 -5.62 -14.46 -4.97
N ALA A 213 -4.31 -14.20 -4.91
CA ALA A 213 -3.36 -15.10 -4.27
C ALA A 213 -3.68 -15.33 -2.77
N PRO A 214 -3.18 -16.42 -2.18
CA PRO A 214 -3.36 -16.69 -0.75
C PRO A 214 -2.86 -15.53 0.11
N LEU A 215 -3.56 -15.27 1.21
CA LEU A 215 -3.13 -14.30 2.21
C LEU A 215 -2.19 -14.97 3.21
N PRO A 216 -1.15 -14.27 3.69
CA PRO A 216 -0.33 -14.79 4.78
C PRO A 216 -1.16 -14.98 6.05
N ALA A 217 -0.76 -15.91 6.91
CA ALA A 217 -1.35 -16.14 8.23
C ALA A 217 -1.11 -14.97 9.17
N GLN A 218 0.04 -14.32 9.06
CA GLN A 218 0.40 -13.14 9.84
C GLN A 218 0.83 -11.98 8.95
N TYR A 219 0.58 -10.76 9.42
CA TYR A 219 1.06 -9.57 8.75
C TYR A 219 1.36 -8.48 9.78
N MET A 220 2.19 -7.51 9.39
CA MET A 220 2.38 -6.29 10.16
C MET A 220 2.25 -5.16 9.16
N PHE A 221 1.18 -4.36 9.28
CA PHE A 221 1.01 -3.14 8.50
C PHE A 221 0.33 -2.08 9.38
N ALA A 222 0.98 -0.94 9.54
CA ALA A 222 0.46 0.22 10.24
C ALA A 222 0.73 1.49 9.44
N ALA A 223 -0.14 2.49 9.55
CA ALA A 223 -0.02 3.73 8.80
C ALA A 223 -0.68 4.88 9.55
N ARG A 224 -0.62 6.08 8.95
CA ARG A 224 -1.33 7.26 9.44
C ARG A 224 -2.53 7.57 8.54
N SER A 225 -3.67 7.86 9.18
CA SER A 225 -4.85 8.42 8.53
C SER A 225 -4.49 9.61 7.63
N ASP A 226 -5.11 9.66 6.45
CA ASP A 226 -4.87 10.76 5.52
C ASP A 226 -5.68 11.99 5.91
N ASN A 227 -5.00 13.06 6.30
CA ASN A 227 -5.64 14.33 6.67
C ASN A 227 -6.38 14.97 5.49
N GLN A 228 -6.13 14.55 4.24
CA GLN A 228 -6.91 14.98 3.08
C GLN A 228 -8.41 14.75 3.29
N LEU A 229 -8.79 13.68 3.99
CA LEU A 229 -10.20 13.32 4.24
C LEU A 229 -10.79 13.96 5.50
N THR A 230 -9.97 14.63 6.31
CA THR A 230 -10.38 15.20 7.61
C THR A 230 -10.25 16.72 7.67
N GLY A 231 -10.19 17.38 6.51
CA GLY A 231 -10.16 18.84 6.38
C GLY A 231 -8.85 19.40 5.82
N GLU A 232 -7.97 18.55 5.27
CA GLU A 232 -6.66 18.92 4.75
C GLU A 232 -5.92 19.76 5.79
N ARG A 233 -5.48 20.98 5.45
CA ARG A 233 -4.74 21.85 6.36
C ARG A 233 -5.58 22.43 7.51
N ARG A 234 -6.91 22.29 7.43
CA ARG A 234 -7.87 22.73 8.47
C ARG A 234 -8.34 21.56 9.34
N HIS A 235 -7.69 20.39 9.27
CA HIS A 235 -7.98 19.28 10.16
C HIS A 235 -7.78 19.68 11.64
N PRO A 236 -8.56 19.13 12.59
CA PRO A 236 -8.41 19.42 14.01
C PRO A 236 -7.12 18.80 14.58
N PHE A 237 -6.66 19.28 15.74
CA PHE A 237 -5.54 18.67 16.45
C PHE A 237 -5.97 18.15 17.84
N PRO A 238 -5.71 16.87 18.19
CA PRO A 238 -5.16 15.82 17.33
C PRO A 238 -6.05 15.48 16.11
N PRO A 239 -5.46 15.01 14.98
CA PRO A 239 -6.22 14.66 13.79
C PRO A 239 -7.19 13.50 14.05
N LEU A 240 -8.35 13.55 13.39
CA LEU A 240 -9.32 12.46 13.40
C LEU A 240 -8.80 11.27 12.61
N ASN A 241 -9.18 10.06 13.04
CA ASN A 241 -8.92 8.86 12.26
C ASN A 241 -9.82 8.83 11.02
N ALA A 242 -9.29 8.31 9.92
CA ALA A 242 -9.97 8.12 8.65
C ALA A 242 -10.06 6.62 8.28
N GLU A 243 -10.92 6.31 7.31
CA GLU A 243 -11.01 4.95 6.75
C GLU A 243 -9.79 4.60 5.89
N VAL A 244 -9.16 5.62 5.29
CA VAL A 244 -8.05 5.52 4.35
C VAL A 244 -6.79 6.12 4.98
N PHE A 245 -5.65 5.44 4.78
CA PHE A 245 -4.33 5.96 5.17
C PHE A 245 -3.59 6.61 4.00
N SER A 246 -2.63 7.46 4.32
CA SER A 246 -1.69 8.03 3.34
C SER A 246 -0.58 7.03 2.99
N ALA A 247 -0.32 6.81 1.71
CA ALA A 247 0.80 5.97 1.28
C ALA A 247 2.17 6.65 1.35
N GLY A 248 2.22 7.92 1.76
CA GLY A 248 3.47 8.62 2.04
C GLY A 248 4.04 8.34 3.42
N PHE A 249 3.31 7.61 4.29
CA PHE A 249 3.79 7.20 5.60
C PHE A 249 3.13 5.89 6.05
N TRP A 250 3.87 4.79 6.00
CA TRP A 250 3.42 3.48 6.48
C TRP A 250 4.60 2.62 6.90
N ILE A 251 4.37 1.69 7.80
CA ILE A 251 5.35 0.71 8.26
C ILE A 251 4.81 -0.70 8.04
N ALA A 252 5.65 -1.59 7.53
CA ALA A 252 5.28 -2.98 7.29
C ALA A 252 6.38 -3.94 7.75
N ALA A 253 5.99 -5.20 8.03
CA ALA A 253 6.92 -6.31 7.97
C ALA A 253 7.00 -6.77 6.50
N PRO A 254 8.19 -6.76 5.88
CA PRO A 254 8.37 -7.34 4.56
C PRO A 254 7.94 -8.82 4.52
N SER A 255 7.24 -9.22 3.47
CA SER A 255 6.76 -10.59 3.23
C SER A 255 6.63 -10.82 1.73
N GLN A 256 7.23 -11.91 1.25
CA GLN A 256 7.11 -12.31 -0.15
C GLN A 256 5.65 -12.65 -0.50
N GLU A 257 4.92 -13.24 0.44
CA GLU A 257 3.51 -13.59 0.30
C GLU A 257 2.62 -12.34 0.14
N LEU A 258 2.89 -11.28 0.91
CA LEU A 258 2.21 -9.99 0.71
C LEU A 258 2.54 -9.39 -0.66
N PHE A 259 3.81 -9.45 -1.08
CA PHE A 259 4.20 -8.97 -2.40
C PHE A 259 3.47 -9.73 -3.52
N ASP A 260 3.44 -11.06 -3.46
CA ASP A 260 2.74 -11.91 -4.42
C ASP A 260 1.23 -11.64 -4.40
N TYR A 261 0.66 -11.38 -3.22
CA TYR A 261 -0.72 -10.94 -3.07
C TYR A 261 -1.00 -9.62 -3.81
N PHE A 262 -0.16 -8.61 -3.65
CA PHE A 262 -0.32 -7.34 -4.38
C PHE A 262 -0.21 -7.52 -5.90
N LEU A 263 0.73 -8.35 -6.36
CA LEU A 263 0.84 -8.68 -7.77
C LEU A 263 -0.38 -9.43 -8.30
N SER A 264 -1.02 -10.25 -7.48
CA SER A 264 -2.29 -10.89 -7.84
C SER A 264 -3.38 -9.84 -8.03
N ILE A 265 -3.55 -8.89 -7.10
CA ILE A 265 -4.54 -7.80 -7.17
C ILE A 265 -4.42 -7.03 -8.49
N LEU A 266 -3.20 -6.68 -8.90
CA LEU A 266 -2.92 -5.94 -10.14
C LEU A 266 -3.38 -6.65 -11.43
N LYS A 267 -3.64 -7.96 -11.39
CA LYS A 267 -4.12 -8.74 -12.55
C LYS A 267 -5.62 -8.65 -12.74
N HIS A 268 -6.39 -8.23 -11.73
CA HIS A 268 -7.85 -8.27 -11.77
C HIS A 268 -8.47 -6.90 -12.07
N TYR A 269 -9.17 -6.81 -13.20
CA TYR A 269 -9.83 -5.59 -13.65
C TYR A 269 -10.75 -4.99 -12.58
N ARG A 270 -10.62 -3.67 -12.35
CA ARG A 270 -11.43 -2.89 -11.39
C ARG A 270 -11.40 -3.44 -9.97
N ARG A 271 -10.30 -4.07 -9.56
CA ARG A 271 -10.18 -4.56 -8.18
C ARG A 271 -10.12 -3.42 -7.16
N PHE A 272 -9.49 -2.32 -7.55
CA PHE A 272 -9.44 -1.05 -6.83
C PHE A 272 -9.53 0.11 -7.83
N ASP A 273 -9.79 1.33 -7.36
CA ASP A 273 -9.69 2.54 -8.17
C ASP A 273 -8.22 2.96 -8.29
N PRO A 274 -7.58 2.93 -9.46
CA PRO A 274 -6.16 3.26 -9.57
C PRO A 274 -5.83 4.75 -9.40
N HIS A 275 -6.81 5.63 -9.14
CA HIS A 275 -6.60 7.08 -9.11
C HIS A 275 -5.44 7.54 -8.21
N THR A 276 -5.29 6.96 -7.01
CA THR A 276 -4.15 7.23 -6.10
C THR A 276 -3.06 6.16 -6.16
N MET A 277 -2.91 5.48 -7.30
CA MET A 277 -1.81 4.55 -7.59
C MET A 277 -1.71 3.41 -6.56
N GLU A 278 -0.51 3.18 -6.02
CA GLU A 278 -0.21 2.18 -4.99
C GLU A 278 -0.95 2.47 -3.69
N GLN A 279 -1.26 3.73 -3.36
CA GLN A 279 -2.08 4.05 -2.18
C GLN A 279 -3.44 3.38 -2.27
N SER A 280 -4.08 3.41 -3.43
CA SER A 280 -5.36 2.76 -3.62
C SER A 280 -5.25 1.23 -3.56
N LEU A 281 -4.17 0.64 -4.08
CA LEU A 281 -3.92 -0.79 -3.94
C LEU A 281 -3.71 -1.19 -2.48
N LEU A 282 -2.89 -0.46 -1.74
CA LEU A 282 -2.58 -0.75 -0.35
C LEU A 282 -3.82 -0.51 0.54
N ASN A 283 -4.59 0.55 0.30
CA ASN A 283 -5.86 0.76 0.99
C ASN A 283 -6.88 -0.32 0.66
N TYR A 284 -6.90 -0.85 -0.58
CA TYR A 284 -7.71 -2.03 -0.89
C TYR A 284 -7.24 -3.25 -0.10
N ALA A 285 -5.95 -3.58 -0.15
CA ALA A 285 -5.38 -4.76 0.50
C ALA A 285 -5.59 -4.74 2.03
N PHE A 286 -5.39 -3.58 2.64
CA PHE A 286 -5.43 -3.41 4.09
C PHE A 286 -6.69 -2.70 4.61
N ARG A 287 -7.75 -2.57 3.81
CA ARG A 287 -9.02 -1.91 4.19
C ARG A 287 -9.56 -2.38 5.53
N ARG A 288 -10.23 -1.49 6.27
CA ARG A 288 -10.72 -1.74 7.65
C ARG A 288 -11.68 -2.93 7.77
N ASP A 289 -12.51 -3.15 6.76
CA ASP A 289 -13.47 -4.26 6.67
C ASP A 289 -12.87 -5.53 6.04
N GLY A 290 -11.61 -5.45 5.58
CA GLY A 290 -10.89 -6.53 4.92
C GLY A 290 -10.25 -7.52 5.89
N PRO A 291 -9.62 -8.59 5.36
CA PRO A 291 -9.01 -9.65 6.15
C PRO A 291 -7.72 -9.22 6.86
N MET A 292 -7.05 -8.17 6.38
CA MET A 292 -5.81 -7.64 6.96
C MET A 292 -5.96 -6.14 7.25
N PRO A 293 -6.84 -5.70 8.17
CA PRO A 293 -7.02 -4.28 8.42
C PRO A 293 -5.72 -3.61 8.87
N TRP A 294 -5.38 -2.46 8.29
CA TRP A 294 -4.24 -1.65 8.73
C TRP A 294 -4.43 -1.14 10.16
N ARG A 295 -3.34 -0.99 10.91
CA ARG A 295 -3.34 -0.43 12.26
C ARG A 295 -3.04 1.06 12.25
N GLU A 296 -3.82 1.82 13.03
CA GLU A 296 -3.59 3.25 13.19
C GLU A 296 -2.35 3.50 14.05
N MET A 297 -1.40 4.25 13.53
CA MET A 297 -0.25 4.72 14.31
C MET A 297 -0.59 5.98 15.10
N HIS A 298 0.09 6.21 16.22
CA HIS A 298 -0.09 7.44 17.00
C HIS A 298 0.10 8.72 16.14
N TYR A 299 -0.77 9.74 16.33
CA TYR A 299 -0.76 10.96 15.49
C TYR A 299 0.57 11.71 15.49
N LYS A 300 1.36 11.58 16.56
CA LYS A 300 2.69 12.18 16.70
C LYS A 300 3.64 11.79 15.56
N TRP A 301 3.41 10.67 14.86
CA TRP A 301 4.37 10.16 13.89
C TRP A 301 4.33 10.88 12.54
N SER A 302 3.14 11.18 12.02
CA SER A 302 3.02 11.83 10.71
C SER A 302 1.73 12.60 10.54
N ALA A 303 1.85 13.74 9.85
CA ALA A 303 0.75 14.56 9.37
C ALA A 303 0.94 14.88 7.88
N THR A 304 -0.05 14.50 7.05
CA THR A 304 -0.24 15.10 5.74
C THR A 304 -0.94 16.45 5.91
N TRP A 305 -0.73 17.40 4.99
CA TRP A 305 -1.32 18.74 5.08
C TRP A 305 -1.04 19.47 6.42
N PRO A 306 0.22 19.51 6.87
CA PRO A 306 0.55 19.96 8.22
C PRO A 306 0.15 21.41 8.50
N ASN A 307 -0.35 21.64 9.70
CA ASN A 307 -0.77 22.94 10.22
C ASN A 307 0.00 23.32 11.51
N THR A 308 -0.35 24.44 12.13
CA THR A 308 0.32 24.93 13.35
C THR A 308 0.16 23.97 14.53
N GLY A 309 -1.02 23.34 14.67
CA GLY A 309 -1.29 22.36 15.72
C GLY A 309 -0.38 21.14 15.63
N ASP A 310 -0.09 20.64 14.43
CA ASP A 310 0.88 19.54 14.24
C ASP A 310 2.29 19.92 14.71
N VAL A 311 2.68 21.18 14.48
CA VAL A 311 4.01 21.68 14.88
C VAL A 311 4.10 21.87 16.39
N GLU A 312 3.10 22.49 17.00
CA GLU A 312 3.00 22.68 18.45
C GLU A 312 2.85 21.35 19.18
N GLY A 313 2.17 20.39 18.55
CA GLY A 313 1.99 19.02 19.01
C GLY A 313 3.19 18.11 18.81
N HIS A 314 4.32 18.65 18.32
CA HIS A 314 5.57 17.92 18.09
C HIS A 314 5.43 16.69 17.17
N VAL A 315 4.62 16.81 16.10
CA VAL A 315 4.55 15.76 15.08
C VAL A 315 5.93 15.59 14.42
N VAL A 316 6.43 14.35 14.43
CA VAL A 316 7.79 13.97 14.05
C VAL A 316 8.03 14.10 12.56
N THR A 317 7.04 13.76 11.72
CA THR A 317 7.15 13.90 10.27
C THR A 317 6.04 14.75 9.68
N LEU A 318 6.42 15.75 8.88
CA LEU A 318 5.49 16.66 8.22
C LEU A 318 5.57 16.43 6.71
N HIS A 319 4.50 15.91 6.11
CA HIS A 319 4.50 15.50 4.72
C HIS A 319 3.85 16.58 3.83
N GLU A 320 4.70 17.34 3.11
CA GLU A 320 4.30 18.38 2.17
C GLU A 320 5.49 18.83 1.31
N LYS A 321 5.24 19.31 0.09
CA LYS A 321 6.28 19.82 -0.81
C LYS A 321 6.75 21.22 -0.38
N PHE A 322 7.41 21.33 0.77
CA PHE A 322 7.80 22.62 1.39
C PHE A 322 8.80 23.45 0.58
N TRP A 323 9.40 22.90 -0.48
CA TRP A 323 10.12 23.72 -1.46
C TRP A 323 9.18 24.57 -2.33
N LYS A 324 7.88 24.25 -2.40
CA LYS A 324 6.88 24.88 -3.29
C LYS A 324 5.64 25.39 -2.55
N THR A 325 5.10 24.63 -1.60
CA THR A 325 3.81 24.89 -0.94
C THR A 325 3.92 24.81 0.58
N GLY A 326 2.82 25.02 1.29
CA GLY A 326 2.74 24.97 2.75
C GLY A 326 2.97 26.32 3.46
N PRO A 327 2.78 26.37 4.79
CA PRO A 327 2.99 27.57 5.62
C PRO A 327 4.38 28.18 5.46
N LYS A 328 4.48 29.51 5.56
CA LYS A 328 5.73 30.25 5.38
C LYS A 328 6.85 29.77 6.31
N ASP A 329 6.51 29.46 7.56
CA ASP A 329 7.48 29.04 8.57
C ASP A 329 7.99 27.62 8.31
N LEU A 330 7.11 26.69 7.90
CA LEU A 330 7.52 25.35 7.51
C LEU A 330 8.39 25.35 6.25
N ARG A 331 8.08 26.23 5.29
CA ARG A 331 8.95 26.45 4.12
C ARG A 331 10.30 27.06 4.49
N LYS A 332 10.34 27.94 5.50
CA LYS A 332 11.60 28.49 6.03
C LYS A 332 12.43 27.38 6.66
N LEU A 333 11.81 26.56 7.51
CA LEU A 333 12.46 25.42 8.15
C LEU A 333 13.00 24.41 7.12
N TRP A 334 12.24 24.10 6.07
CA TRP A 334 12.73 23.27 4.96
C TRP A 334 14.00 23.83 4.32
N ARG A 335 14.05 25.14 4.05
CA ARG A 335 15.25 25.79 3.48
C ARG A 335 16.44 25.75 4.45
N GLU A 336 16.19 25.89 5.75
CA GLU A 336 17.22 25.77 6.78
C GLU A 336 17.81 24.36 6.79
N GLN A 337 16.98 23.31 6.78
CA GLN A 337 17.44 21.92 6.73
C GLN A 337 18.18 21.58 5.43
N LYS A 338 17.70 22.08 4.29
CA LYS A 338 18.45 22.00 3.02
C LYS A 338 19.84 22.65 3.16
N GLY A 339 19.92 23.83 3.76
CA GLY A 339 21.18 24.53 3.97
C GLY A 339 22.12 23.80 4.93
N ASN A 340 21.58 23.17 5.99
CA ASN A 340 22.33 22.32 6.92
C ASN A 340 22.95 21.13 6.18
N MET A 341 22.15 20.39 5.41
CA MET A 341 22.60 19.29 4.57
C MET A 341 23.73 19.72 3.63
N GLN A 342 23.57 20.83 2.92
CA GLN A 342 24.59 21.34 2.01
C GLN A 342 25.91 21.67 2.71
N ARG A 343 25.84 22.33 3.88
CA ARG A 343 27.04 22.63 4.70
C ARG A 343 27.71 21.38 5.25
N TYR A 344 26.93 20.36 5.61
CA TYR A 344 27.46 19.11 6.15
C TYR A 344 28.25 18.37 5.06
N PHE A 345 27.62 18.10 3.92
CA PHE A 345 28.28 17.36 2.83
C PHE A 345 29.38 18.16 2.14
N SER A 346 29.36 19.50 2.16
CA SER A 346 30.51 20.29 1.67
C SER A 346 31.76 20.15 2.54
N LYS A 347 31.62 19.79 3.82
CA LYS A 347 32.74 19.64 4.76
C LYS A 347 33.23 18.19 4.89
N HIS A 348 32.36 17.22 4.63
CA HIS A 348 32.61 15.80 4.85
C HIS A 348 32.58 14.97 3.56
N GLY A 349 32.25 15.57 2.42
CA GLY A 349 32.30 14.92 1.12
C GLY A 349 33.72 14.94 0.56
N ASN A 350 34.29 13.75 0.37
CA ASN A 350 35.40 13.46 -0.52
C ASN A 350 35.07 12.20 -1.33
#